data_AF-A0A4R6RBH3-F1
#
_entry.id   AF-A0A4R6RBH3-F1
#
_cell.length_a   1.000
_cell.length_b   1.000
_cell.length_c   1.000
_cell.angle_alpha   90.00
_cell.angle_beta   90.00
_cell.angle_gamma   90.00
#
_symmetry.space_group_name_H-M   'P 1'
#
loop_
_entity.id
_entity.type
_entity.pdbx_description
1 polymer ?
#
loop_
_entity_poly.entity_id
_entity_poly.type
_entity_poly.pdbx_seq_one_letter_code
_entity_poly.pdbx_strand_id
1 'polypeptide(L)'
;MGARGTLAAGLFALTTSVGAVTATAGAAAATPSFDCDGAKSDVEKLICSDDELADLDVRLAKAFASALALAPANDVAVMRANQKSWRRELLGCGKSGDPRGCTVDAYHRRLDEL
;
A
#
# COMPACT_ATOMS: atom_id res chain seq x y z
N MET A 1 -34.17 -65.93 1.95
CA MET A 1 -35.28 -64.95 1.86
C MET A 1 -35.47 -64.28 3.22
N GLY A 2 -35.33 -62.94 3.27
CA GLY A 2 -35.96 -62.10 4.29
C GLY A 2 -35.16 -61.80 5.57
N ALA A 3 -34.01 -61.12 5.47
CA ALA A 3 -33.38 -60.48 6.62
C ALA A 3 -34.18 -59.21 7.01
N ARG A 4 -34.61 -59.15 8.28
CA ARG A 4 -35.35 -58.03 8.87
C ARG A 4 -34.33 -56.97 9.30
N GLY A 5 -34.41 -55.80 8.67
CA GLY A 5 -33.53 -54.66 8.98
C GLY A 5 -33.89 -54.01 10.31
N THR A 6 -32.91 -53.95 11.21
CA THR A 6 -32.93 -53.15 12.44
C THR A 6 -32.44 -51.73 12.13
N LEU A 7 -33.23 -50.73 12.51
CA LEU A 7 -32.84 -49.31 12.55
C LEU A 7 -31.89 -49.10 13.73
N ALA A 8 -30.62 -48.78 13.48
CA ALA A 8 -29.65 -48.40 14.50
C ALA A 8 -29.63 -46.87 14.67
N ALA A 9 -29.95 -46.44 15.88
CA ALA A 9 -29.85 -45.07 16.35
C ALA A 9 -28.40 -44.58 16.32
N GLY A 10 -28.20 -43.33 15.88
CA GLY A 10 -26.90 -42.68 15.84
C GLY A 10 -26.33 -42.36 17.22
N LEU A 11 -25.01 -42.28 17.28
CA LEU A 11 -24.29 -41.40 18.21
C LEU A 11 -23.01 -40.93 17.52
N PHE A 12 -22.96 -39.61 17.29
CA PHE A 12 -21.87 -38.87 16.66
C PHE A 12 -20.57 -39.02 17.47
N ALA A 13 -19.53 -39.58 16.87
CA ALA A 13 -18.16 -39.45 17.35
C ALA A 13 -17.52 -38.23 16.68
N LEU A 14 -17.12 -37.21 17.44
CA LEU A 14 -16.27 -36.13 16.92
C LEU A 14 -15.25 -35.71 17.99
N THR A 15 -14.06 -36.30 17.92
CA THR A 15 -12.88 -35.84 18.65
C THR A 15 -12.28 -34.65 17.91
N THR A 16 -12.43 -33.44 18.42
CA THR A 16 -11.79 -32.24 17.86
C THR A 16 -10.46 -31.99 18.54
N SER A 17 -9.37 -32.41 17.89
CA SER A 17 -8.02 -31.95 18.22
C SER A 17 -7.86 -30.50 17.78
N VAL A 18 -7.73 -29.59 18.75
CA VAL A 18 -7.39 -28.18 18.49
C VAL A 18 -5.92 -28.11 18.09
N GLY A 19 -5.65 -28.05 16.79
CA GLY A 19 -4.34 -27.70 16.26
C GLY A 19 -4.10 -26.20 16.42
N ALA A 20 -3.10 -25.83 17.23
CA ALA A 20 -2.67 -24.44 17.37
C ALA A 20 -2.03 -23.96 16.05
N VAL A 21 -2.76 -23.12 15.32
CA VAL A 21 -2.23 -22.40 14.16
C VAL A 21 -1.43 -21.22 14.68
N THR A 22 -0.10 -21.38 14.74
CA THR A 22 0.81 -20.25 14.94
C THR A 22 0.87 -19.44 13.65
N ALA A 23 0.07 -18.38 13.56
CA ALA A 23 0.15 -17.39 12.50
C ALA A 23 1.44 -16.58 12.69
N THR A 24 2.48 -16.90 11.94
CA THR A 24 3.64 -16.02 11.77
C THR A 24 3.20 -14.84 10.90
N ALA A 25 2.82 -13.73 11.54
CA ALA A 25 2.63 -12.46 10.86
C ALA A 25 3.99 -11.97 10.33
N GLY A 26 4.32 -12.34 9.10
CA GLY A 26 5.39 -11.67 8.37
C GLY A 26 5.00 -10.21 8.15
N ALA A 27 5.87 -9.27 8.49
CA ALA A 27 5.67 -7.86 8.19
C ALA A 27 5.45 -7.73 6.67
N ALA A 28 4.25 -7.29 6.27
CA ALA A 28 3.98 -7.01 4.87
C ALA A 28 4.81 -5.80 4.46
N ALA A 29 5.61 -5.95 3.39
CA ALA A 29 6.31 -4.85 2.74
C ALA A 29 5.31 -3.73 2.38
N ALA A 30 5.71 -2.48 2.54
CA ALA A 30 4.84 -1.35 2.25
C ALA A 30 4.59 -1.31 0.73
N THR A 31 3.32 -1.23 0.32
CA THR A 31 2.96 -1.06 -1.09
C THR A 31 2.67 0.43 -1.33
N PRO A 32 3.31 1.08 -2.31
CA PRO A 32 3.06 2.49 -2.59
C PRO A 32 1.62 2.73 -3.04
N SER A 33 1.21 4.00 -3.11
CA SER A 33 -0.15 4.42 -3.48
C SER A 33 -0.50 4.23 -4.98
N PHE A 34 0.44 3.72 -5.77
CA PHE A 34 0.30 3.44 -7.19
C PHE A 34 0.63 1.99 -7.53
N ASP A 35 0.21 1.55 -8.72
CA ASP A 35 0.48 0.20 -9.22
C ASP A 35 1.94 0.04 -9.67
N CYS A 36 2.67 -0.84 -8.99
CA CYS A 36 4.07 -1.13 -9.27
C CYS A 36 4.29 -1.87 -10.59
N ASP A 37 3.31 -2.63 -11.09
CA ASP A 37 3.43 -3.30 -12.39
C ASP A 37 3.46 -2.28 -13.54
N GLY A 38 2.91 -1.09 -13.30
CA GLY A 38 2.91 0.05 -14.23
C GLY A 38 4.10 0.99 -14.11
N ALA A 39 5.09 0.72 -13.24
CA ALA A 39 6.24 1.60 -13.01
C ALA A 39 7.13 1.73 -14.26
N LYS A 40 7.35 2.97 -14.74
CA LYS A 40 8.11 3.23 -15.98
C LYS A 40 9.45 3.88 -15.71
N SER A 41 9.49 4.79 -14.74
CA SER A 41 10.70 5.50 -14.35
C SER A 41 11.53 4.74 -13.32
N ASP A 42 12.82 5.05 -13.25
CA ASP A 42 13.71 4.45 -12.26
C ASP A 42 13.32 4.84 -10.83
N VAL A 43 12.76 6.04 -10.65
CA VAL A 43 12.23 6.48 -9.35
C VAL A 43 10.98 5.70 -8.96
N GLU A 44 10.04 5.44 -9.88
CA GLU A 44 8.85 4.61 -9.57
C GLU A 44 9.26 3.18 -9.19
N LYS A 45 10.21 2.58 -9.93
CA LYS A 45 10.75 1.25 -9.58
C LYS A 45 11.44 1.25 -8.22
N LEU A 46 12.21 2.29 -7.93
CA LEU A 46 12.88 2.48 -6.65
C LEU A 46 11.87 2.55 -5.50
N ILE A 47 10.81 3.35 -5.64
CA ILE A 47 9.72 3.44 -4.66
C ILE A 47 9.05 2.09 -4.45
N CYS A 48 8.83 1.31 -5.51
CA CYS A 48 8.25 -0.03 -5.43
C CYS A 48 9.13 -1.07 -4.73
N SER A 49 10.45 -0.85 -4.66
CA SER A 49 11.40 -1.79 -4.05
C SER A 49 11.91 -1.38 -2.67
N ASP A 50 11.52 -0.19 -2.19
CA ASP A 50 12.01 0.39 -0.93
C ASP A 50 10.83 0.69 -0.01
N ASP A 51 10.76 -0.01 1.13
CA ASP A 51 9.64 0.08 2.08
C ASP A 51 9.46 1.50 2.65
N GLU A 52 10.56 2.23 2.88
CA GLU A 52 10.50 3.60 3.40
C GLU A 52 9.90 4.54 2.36
N LEU A 53 10.34 4.43 1.11
CA LEU A 53 9.79 5.23 0.01
C LEU A 53 8.33 4.88 -0.29
N ALA A 54 7.97 3.60 -0.23
CA ALA A 54 6.58 3.18 -0.39
C ALA A 54 5.67 3.74 0.71
N ASP A 55 6.11 3.73 1.97
CA ASP A 55 5.38 4.34 3.08
C ASP A 55 5.26 5.86 2.93
N LEU A 56 6.34 6.54 2.54
CA LEU A 56 6.32 7.98 2.26
C LEU A 56 5.32 8.33 1.14
N ASP A 57 5.26 7.51 0.08
CA ASP A 57 4.29 7.67 -1.00
C ASP A 57 2.85 7.54 -0.49
N VAL A 58 2.57 6.53 0.32
CA VAL A 58 1.24 6.33 0.95
C VAL A 58 0.87 7.49 1.85
N ARG A 59 1.80 7.98 2.68
CA ARG A 59 1.57 9.13 3.57
C ARG A 59 1.23 10.37 2.76
N LEU A 60 1.99 10.65 1.70
CA LEU A 60 1.75 11.81 0.86
C LEU A 60 0.41 11.74 0.15
N ALA A 61 0.02 10.57 -0.38
CA ALA A 61 -1.28 10.39 -1.01
C ALA A 61 -2.43 10.71 -0.05
N LYS A 62 -2.33 10.26 1.21
CA LYS A 62 -3.32 10.54 2.26
C LYS A 62 -3.35 12.02 2.65
N ALA A 63 -2.18 12.63 2.85
CA ALA A 63 -2.07 14.05 3.19
C ALA A 63 -2.67 14.93 2.09
N PHE A 64 -2.32 14.66 0.84
CA PHE A 64 -2.83 15.41 -0.31
C PHE A 64 -4.34 15.25 -0.50
N ALA A 65 -4.88 14.03 -0.32
CA ALA A 65 -6.33 13.81 -0.36
C ALA A 65 -7.06 14.60 0.74
N SER A 66 -6.48 14.66 1.94
CA SER A 66 -7.03 15.43 3.07
C SER A 66 -6.99 16.94 2.79
N ALA A 67 -5.87 17.43 2.27
CA ALA A 67 -5.72 18.84 1.89
C ALA A 67 -6.75 19.24 0.81
N LEU A 68 -6.97 18.39 -0.20
CA LEU A 68 -8.00 18.62 -1.22
C LEU A 68 -9.42 18.65 -0.67
N ALA A 69 -9.72 17.86 0.37
CA ALA A 69 -11.04 17.82 0.99
C ALA A 69 -11.34 19.08 1.82
N LEU A 70 -10.30 19.74 2.34
CA LEU A 70 -10.39 20.95 3.15
C LEU A 70 -10.28 22.24 2.33
N ALA A 71 -9.79 22.16 1.10
CA ALA A 71 -9.52 23.33 0.26
C ALA A 71 -10.80 24.02 -0.26
N PRO A 72 -10.78 25.36 -0.42
CA PRO A 72 -11.79 26.06 -1.19
C PRO A 72 -11.88 25.50 -2.62
N ALA A 73 -13.10 25.41 -3.17
CA ALA A 73 -13.31 24.81 -4.49
C ALA A 73 -12.52 25.50 -5.61
N ASN A 74 -12.28 26.81 -5.52
CA ASN A 74 -11.47 27.57 -6.46
C ASN A 74 -9.97 27.20 -6.45
N ASP A 75 -9.46 26.63 -5.35
CA ASP A 75 -8.03 26.33 -5.19
C ASP A 75 -7.67 24.89 -5.61
N VAL A 76 -8.65 23.98 -5.62
CA VAL A 76 -8.46 22.55 -5.94
C VAL A 76 -7.73 22.34 -7.27
N ALA A 77 -8.06 23.11 -8.31
CA ALA A 77 -7.43 23.00 -9.62
C ALA A 77 -5.93 23.36 -9.57
N VAL A 78 -5.59 24.42 -8.84
CA VAL A 78 -4.21 24.87 -8.64
C VAL A 78 -3.43 23.85 -7.81
N MET A 79 -4.01 23.33 -6.73
CA MET A 79 -3.37 22.29 -5.91
C MET A 79 -3.03 21.03 -6.70
N ARG A 80 -3.94 20.56 -7.57
CA ARG A 80 -3.68 19.42 -8.47
C ARG A 80 -2.58 19.73 -9.49
N ALA A 81 -2.54 20.94 -10.04
CA ALA A 81 -1.48 21.36 -10.95
C ALA A 81 -0.11 21.37 -10.25
N ASN A 82 -0.05 21.89 -9.02
CA ASN A 82 1.15 21.90 -8.19
C ASN A 82 1.62 20.49 -7.85
N GLN A 83 0.71 19.59 -7.43
CA GLN A 83 1.05 18.19 -7.16
C GLN A 83 1.60 17.48 -8.42
N LYS A 84 1.03 17.78 -9.59
CA LYS A 84 1.56 17.28 -10.88
C LYS A 84 2.95 17.84 -11.19
N SER A 85 3.24 19.09 -10.80
CA SER A 85 4.59 19.67 -10.93
C SER A 85 5.59 18.98 -10.04
N TRP A 86 5.26 18.87 -8.75
CA TRP A 86 6.07 18.14 -7.79
C TRP A 86 6.35 16.71 -8.24
N ARG A 87 5.36 16.00 -8.82
CA ARG A 87 5.60 14.64 -9.35
C ARG A 87 6.68 14.62 -10.43
N ARG A 88 6.78 15.64 -11.29
CA ARG A 88 7.85 15.71 -12.29
C ARG A 88 9.22 15.93 -11.66
N GLU A 89 9.29 16.72 -10.59
CA GLU A 89 10.51 16.95 -9.82
C GLU A 89 10.97 15.67 -9.12
N LEU A 90 10.05 14.95 -8.45
CA LEU A 90 10.29 13.64 -7.85
C LEU A 90 10.90 12.66 -8.88
N LEU A 91 10.28 12.54 -10.06
CA LEU A 91 10.79 11.66 -11.13
C LEU A 91 12.15 12.12 -11.67
N GLY A 92 12.47 13.42 -11.54
CA GLY A 92 13.77 13.98 -11.87
C GLY A 92 14.91 13.45 -11.00
N CYS A 93 14.63 12.98 -9.77
CA CYS A 93 15.63 12.41 -8.88
C CYS A 93 16.38 11.22 -9.47
N GLY A 94 15.78 10.49 -10.42
CA GLY A 94 16.43 9.39 -11.13
C GLY A 94 17.69 9.80 -11.89
N LYS A 95 17.89 11.10 -12.15
CA LYS A 95 19.07 11.66 -12.82
C LYS A 95 20.12 12.23 -11.86
N SER A 96 19.87 12.20 -10.56
CA SER A 96 20.78 12.74 -9.56
C SER A 96 21.94 11.78 -9.27
N GLY A 97 22.98 12.27 -8.59
CA GLY A 97 24.07 11.42 -8.11
C GLY A 97 23.68 10.51 -6.93
N ASP A 98 22.54 10.77 -6.30
CA ASP A 98 21.93 9.95 -5.25
C ASP A 98 20.40 9.92 -5.42
N PRO A 99 19.89 9.03 -6.31
CA PRO A 99 18.46 8.95 -6.58
C PRO A 99 17.61 8.68 -5.34
N ARG A 100 18.07 7.80 -4.44
CA ARG A 100 17.30 7.44 -3.23
C ARG A 100 17.21 8.62 -2.27
N GLY A 101 18.35 9.23 -1.92
CA GLY A 101 18.37 10.39 -1.03
C GLY A 101 17.53 11.55 -1.58
N CYS A 102 17.67 11.85 -2.87
CA CYS A 102 16.85 12.86 -3.54
C CYS A 102 15.34 12.56 -3.42
N THR A 103 14.93 11.30 -3.64
CA THR A 103 13.52 10.90 -3.56
C THR A 103 12.98 11.01 -2.13
N VAL A 104 13.73 10.56 -1.12
CA VAL A 104 13.36 10.72 0.30
C VAL A 104 13.14 12.19 0.64
N ASP A 105 14.11 13.05 0.30
CA ASP A 105 14.03 14.48 0.59
C ASP A 105 12.85 15.15 -0.15
N ALA A 106 12.57 14.73 -1.38
CA ALA A 106 11.44 15.25 -2.16
C ALA A 106 10.09 14.88 -1.54
N TYR A 107 9.96 13.70 -0.93
CA TYR A 107 8.77 13.32 -0.17
C TYR A 107 8.63 14.13 1.12
N HIS A 108 9.68 14.23 1.93
CA HIS A 108 9.64 14.99 3.20
C HIS A 108 9.29 16.46 2.97
N ARG A 109 9.96 17.14 2.04
CA ARG A 109 9.63 18.54 1.72
C ARG A 109 8.17 18.71 1.31
N ARG A 110 7.64 17.77 0.52
CA ARG A 110 6.25 17.87 0.06
C ARG A 110 5.24 17.60 1.17
N LEU A 111 5.55 16.69 2.09
CA LEU A 111 4.74 16.44 3.27
C LEU A 111 4.72 17.66 4.20
N ASP A 112 5.83 18.39 4.34
CA ASP A 112 5.90 19.61 5.15
C ASP A 112 5.07 20.79 4.56
N GLU A 113 4.74 20.74 3.27
CA GLU A 113 3.96 21.76 2.56
C GLU A 113 2.44 21.53 2.60
N LEU A 114 1.96 20.35 3.03
CA LEU A 114 0.55 19.93 2.96
C LEU A 114 -0.13 19.90 4.33
#